data_AF-A0A3C1TMF2-F1
#
_entry.id   AF-A0A3C1TMF2-F1
#
_cell.length_a   1.000
_cell.length_b   1.000
_cell.length_c   1.000
_cell.angle_alpha   90.00
_cell.angle_beta   90.00
_cell.angle_gamma   90.00
#
_symmetry.space_group_name_H-M   'P 1'
#
loop_
_entity.id
_entity.type
_entity.pdbx_description
1 polymer ?
#
loop_
_entity_poly.entity_id
_entity_poly.type
_entity_poly.pdbx_seq_one_letter_code
_entity_poly.pdbx_strand_id
1 'polypeptide(L)'
;MNNKLFANFTNLYSLTKTLRFELRPTLETKSLAEVIKEDKDIDRLYNEEMKPMFDKLHEEFITDSLENVKLSVDKLVALEKSLLEKKEFRKDKKITKEIIYELENKKEEEIVVLQKYLREEVVKLFNKKGDEWRDEKYPNLKLKDVGYKILTEARVLEILKLKNTDKKEIIEKFGKFFTYFSGFIQNRENYYSNEDKSTSVANRVVNENLVRFLDNKQKFEEV
;
A
#
# COMPACT_ATOMS: atom_id res chain seq x y z
N MET A 1 5.77 -34.40 40.46
CA MET A 1 6.47 -33.12 40.20
C MET A 1 5.59 -32.30 39.26
N ASN A 2 4.93 -31.26 39.77
CA ASN A 2 4.14 -30.34 38.94
C ASN A 2 5.10 -29.58 38.01
N ASN A 3 4.94 -29.78 36.70
CA ASN A 3 5.83 -29.22 35.69
C ASN A 3 5.53 -27.71 35.52
N LYS A 4 6.15 -26.89 36.38
CA LYS A 4 6.00 -25.41 36.43
C LYS A 4 6.56 -24.68 35.20
N LEU A 5 7.13 -25.39 34.22
CA LEU A 5 7.76 -24.82 33.04
C LEU A 5 6.82 -23.94 32.21
N PHE A 6 5.55 -24.34 32.05
CA PHE A 6 4.59 -23.64 31.20
C PHE A 6 3.82 -22.50 31.89
N ALA A 7 3.87 -22.40 33.23
CA ALA A 7 3.12 -21.40 33.98
C ALA A 7 3.55 -19.96 33.64
N ASN A 8 4.81 -19.79 33.27
CA ASN A 8 5.39 -18.49 32.91
C ASN A 8 4.95 -18.00 31.51
N PHE A 9 4.28 -18.84 30.71
CA PHE A 9 3.82 -18.49 29.35
C PHE A 9 2.37 -18.03 29.33
N THR A 10 1.98 -17.17 30.26
CA THR A 10 0.64 -16.57 30.33
C THR A 10 0.76 -15.05 30.32
N ASN A 11 -0.22 -14.35 29.72
CA ASN A 11 -0.28 -12.89 29.64
C ASN A 11 0.96 -12.19 29.03
N LEU A 12 1.65 -12.86 28.11
CA LEU A 12 2.89 -12.31 27.51
C LEU A 12 2.64 -11.27 26.41
N TYR A 13 1.53 -11.38 25.69
CA TYR A 13 1.15 -10.46 24.63
C TYR A 13 -0.36 -10.46 24.42
N SER A 14 -0.88 -9.38 23.87
CA SER A 14 -2.29 -9.24 23.54
C SER A 14 -2.64 -9.97 22.24
N LEU A 15 -3.87 -10.50 22.19
CA LEU A 15 -4.43 -11.17 21.03
C LEU A 15 -5.82 -10.60 20.76
N THR A 16 -6.09 -10.19 19.53
CA THR A 16 -7.43 -9.81 19.10
C THR A 16 -8.21 -11.05 18.67
N LYS A 17 -9.39 -11.26 19.23
CA LYS A 17 -10.31 -12.35 18.86
C LYS A 17 -11.67 -11.77 18.52
N THR A 18 -12.29 -12.27 17.45
CA THR A 18 -13.64 -11.87 17.04
C THR A 18 -14.63 -12.99 17.37
N LEU A 19 -15.53 -12.73 18.32
CA LEU A 19 -16.66 -13.61 18.62
C LEU A 19 -17.84 -13.26 17.70
N ARG A 20 -18.53 -14.27 17.16
CA ARG A 20 -19.67 -14.08 16.25
C ARG A 20 -20.89 -14.75 16.85
N PHE A 21 -22.02 -14.03 16.85
CA PHE A 21 -23.29 -14.48 17.41
C PHE A 21 -24.42 -14.24 16.42
N GLU A 22 -25.45 -15.08 16.50
CA GLU A 22 -26.70 -14.87 15.78
C GLU A 22 -27.51 -13.74 16.45
N LEU A 23 -27.96 -12.76 15.67
CA LEU A 23 -28.88 -11.72 16.15
C LEU A 23 -30.32 -12.12 15.84
N ARG A 24 -31.11 -12.44 16.87
CA ARG A 24 -32.52 -12.84 16.73
C ARG A 24 -33.44 -11.64 16.96
N PRO A 25 -34.21 -11.21 15.95
CA PRO A 25 -35.07 -10.02 16.09
C PRO A 25 -36.26 -10.31 17.03
N THR A 26 -36.58 -9.32 17.88
CA THR A 26 -37.81 -9.30 18.67
C THR A 26 -38.99 -8.85 17.80
N LEU A 27 -40.23 -8.97 18.33
CA LEU A 27 -41.46 -8.79 17.55
C LEU A 27 -41.51 -7.47 16.77
N GLU A 28 -41.24 -6.34 17.43
CA GLU A 28 -41.30 -5.01 16.83
C GLU A 28 -40.19 -4.80 15.78
N THR A 29 -38.99 -5.34 16.01
CA THR A 29 -37.83 -5.23 15.10
C THR A 29 -38.04 -5.94 13.77
N LYS A 30 -38.92 -6.96 13.69
CA LYS A 30 -39.24 -7.66 12.44
C LYS A 30 -39.89 -6.75 11.40
N SER A 31 -40.50 -5.65 11.82
CA SER A 31 -41.14 -4.68 10.91
C SER A 31 -40.14 -3.84 10.10
N LEU A 32 -38.85 -3.83 10.47
CA LEU A 32 -37.78 -3.02 9.84
C LEU A 32 -37.16 -3.67 8.59
N ALA A 33 -37.92 -4.51 7.87
CA ALA A 33 -37.41 -5.29 6.74
C ALA A 33 -36.94 -4.43 5.54
N GLU A 34 -37.38 -3.17 5.45
CA GLU A 34 -36.98 -2.24 4.37
C GLU A 34 -35.51 -1.82 4.47
N VAL A 35 -34.99 -1.61 5.70
CA VAL A 35 -33.58 -1.25 5.94
C VAL A 35 -32.62 -2.30 5.39
N ILE A 36 -32.99 -3.58 5.49
CA ILE A 36 -32.18 -4.70 4.97
C ILE A 36 -32.04 -4.65 3.44
N LYS A 37 -33.08 -4.17 2.74
CA LYS A 37 -33.03 -4.04 1.27
C LYS A 37 -32.10 -2.90 0.87
N GLU A 38 -32.23 -1.75 1.54
CA GLU A 38 -31.38 -0.59 1.32
C GLU A 38 -29.90 -0.92 1.59
N ASP A 39 -29.59 -1.59 2.70
CA ASP A 39 -28.23 -2.02 3.04
C ASP A 39 -27.63 -2.95 1.97
N LYS A 40 -28.43 -3.89 1.45
CA LYS A 40 -27.99 -4.79 0.36
C LYS A 40 -27.71 -4.03 -0.93
N ASP A 41 -28.57 -3.06 -1.27
CA ASP A 41 -28.37 -2.25 -2.46
C ASP A 41 -27.12 -1.35 -2.32
N ILE A 42 -26.88 -0.78 -1.14
CA ILE A 42 -25.66 0.00 -0.86
C ILE A 42 -24.41 -0.88 -0.95
N ASP A 43 -24.41 -2.07 -0.36
CA ASP A 43 -23.27 -3.00 -0.43
C ASP A 43 -23.00 -3.44 -1.87
N ARG A 44 -24.06 -3.74 -2.65
CA ARG A 44 -23.92 -4.04 -4.09
C ARG A 44 -23.27 -2.89 -4.84
N LEU A 45 -23.81 -1.67 -4.72
CA LEU A 45 -23.25 -0.49 -5.40
C LEU A 45 -21.81 -0.20 -4.95
N TYR A 46 -21.51 -0.40 -3.68
CA TYR A 46 -20.16 -0.23 -3.16
C TYR A 46 -19.16 -1.21 -3.79
N ASN A 47 -19.51 -2.50 -3.85
CA ASN A 47 -18.61 -3.54 -4.35
C ASN A 47 -18.50 -3.56 -5.87
N GLU A 48 -19.62 -3.41 -6.58
CA GLU A 48 -19.68 -3.58 -8.03
C GLU A 48 -19.37 -2.29 -8.80
N GLU A 49 -19.65 -1.12 -8.22
CA GLU A 49 -19.53 0.16 -8.91
C GLU A 49 -18.43 1.05 -8.30
N MET A 50 -18.53 1.35 -7.00
CA MET A 50 -17.66 2.34 -6.38
C MET A 50 -16.20 1.88 -6.28
N LYS A 51 -15.94 0.65 -5.79
CA LYS A 51 -14.57 0.11 -5.68
C LYS A 51 -13.83 0.11 -7.03
N PRO A 52 -14.39 -0.44 -8.13
CA PRO A 52 -13.74 -0.36 -9.43
C PRO A 52 -13.45 1.06 -9.92
N MET A 53 -14.38 2.01 -9.69
CA MET A 53 -14.16 3.42 -10.05
C MET A 53 -12.99 4.03 -9.27
N PHE A 54 -12.88 3.75 -7.98
CA PHE A 54 -11.74 4.14 -7.17
C PHE A 54 -10.45 3.47 -7.62
N ASP A 55 -10.48 2.17 -7.91
CA ASP A 55 -9.29 1.42 -8.32
C ASP A 55 -8.70 1.95 -9.61
N LYS A 56 -9.55 2.25 -10.59
CA LYS A 56 -9.14 2.90 -11.84
C LYS A 56 -8.55 4.28 -11.59
N LEU A 57 -9.12 5.06 -10.66
CA LEU A 57 -8.58 6.37 -10.29
C LEU A 57 -7.19 6.25 -9.66
N HIS A 58 -7.01 5.31 -8.72
CA HIS A 58 -5.73 5.06 -8.07
C HIS A 58 -4.69 4.54 -9.07
N GLU A 59 -5.07 3.66 -9.99
CA GLU A 59 -4.22 3.17 -11.08
C GLU A 59 -3.72 4.31 -11.96
N GLU A 60 -4.62 5.15 -12.46
CA GLU A 60 -4.24 6.33 -13.27
C GLU A 60 -3.31 7.26 -12.50
N PHE A 61 -3.60 7.52 -11.22
CA PHE A 61 -2.73 8.35 -10.39
C PHE A 61 -1.33 7.76 -10.24
N ILE A 62 -1.23 6.45 -9.98
CA ILE A 62 0.05 5.77 -9.85
C ILE A 62 0.82 5.82 -11.18
N THR A 63 0.16 5.55 -12.29
CA THR A 63 0.78 5.62 -13.63
C THR A 63 1.28 7.03 -13.93
N ASP A 64 0.46 8.07 -13.73
CA ASP A 64 0.84 9.48 -13.94
C ASP A 64 2.04 9.85 -13.03
N SER A 65 2.08 9.35 -11.80
CA SER A 65 3.16 9.61 -10.84
C SER A 65 4.48 8.95 -11.23
N LEU A 66 4.41 7.79 -11.91
CA LEU A 66 5.58 6.98 -12.24
C LEU A 66 6.09 7.18 -13.69
N GLU A 67 5.44 8.03 -14.49
CA GLU A 67 5.81 8.24 -15.90
C GLU A 67 7.22 8.85 -16.06
N ASN A 68 7.61 9.78 -15.19
CA ASN A 68 8.87 10.52 -15.28
C ASN A 68 9.75 10.33 -14.03
N VAL A 69 9.86 9.09 -13.57
CA VAL A 69 10.62 8.73 -12.36
C VAL A 69 12.11 9.07 -12.54
N LYS A 70 12.63 9.84 -11.59
CA LYS A 70 14.08 10.11 -11.45
C LYS A 70 14.49 9.75 -10.03
N LEU A 71 15.17 8.62 -9.87
CA LEU A 71 15.75 8.17 -8.62
C LEU A 71 17.22 8.57 -8.53
N SER A 72 17.76 8.65 -7.32
CA SER A 72 19.17 8.97 -7.10
C SER A 72 20.08 7.89 -7.68
N VAL A 73 20.85 8.26 -8.72
CA VAL A 73 21.79 7.36 -9.39
C VAL A 73 22.84 6.82 -8.42
N ASP A 74 23.38 7.68 -7.55
CA ASP A 74 24.38 7.28 -6.56
C ASP A 74 23.84 6.19 -5.62
N LYS A 75 22.56 6.26 -5.25
CA LYS A 75 21.92 5.26 -4.39
C LYS A 75 21.61 3.97 -5.13
N LEU A 76 21.23 4.05 -6.41
CA LEU A 76 21.06 2.87 -7.26
C LEU A 76 22.36 2.10 -7.43
N VAL A 77 23.46 2.81 -7.70
CA VAL A 77 24.80 2.22 -7.83
C VAL A 77 25.28 1.62 -6.50
N ALA A 78 25.06 2.33 -5.38
CA ALA A 78 25.39 1.80 -4.07
C ALA A 78 24.61 0.52 -3.75
N LEU A 79 23.31 0.47 -4.07
CA LEU A 79 22.47 -0.70 -3.85
C LEU A 79 22.95 -1.89 -4.70
N GLU A 80 23.23 -1.66 -5.97
CA GLU A 80 23.78 -2.68 -6.88
C GLU A 80 25.07 -3.27 -6.33
N LYS A 81 26.00 -2.42 -5.90
CA LYS A 81 27.27 -2.84 -5.30
C LYS A 81 27.06 -3.68 -4.04
N SER A 82 26.23 -3.23 -3.11
CA SER A 82 25.97 -3.98 -1.86
C SER A 82 25.29 -5.33 -2.12
N LEU A 83 24.40 -5.42 -3.12
CA LEU A 83 23.77 -6.68 -3.53
C LEU A 83 24.79 -7.65 -4.16
N LEU A 84 25.71 -7.14 -4.97
CA LEU A 84 26.76 -7.96 -5.60
C LEU A 84 27.73 -8.51 -4.56
N GLU A 85 28.26 -7.65 -3.68
CA GLU A 85 29.19 -8.05 -2.61
C GLU A 85 28.58 -9.14 -1.72
N LYS A 86 27.29 -9.01 -1.38
CA LYS A 86 26.56 -10.02 -0.60
C LYS A 86 26.53 -11.40 -1.30
N LYS A 87 26.39 -11.44 -2.62
CA LYS A 87 26.44 -12.70 -3.39
C LYS A 87 27.85 -13.28 -3.46
N GLU A 88 28.87 -12.44 -3.53
CA GLU A 88 30.27 -12.87 -3.63
C GLU A 88 30.79 -13.53 -2.36
N PHE A 89 30.34 -13.11 -1.17
CA PHE A 89 30.72 -13.75 0.10
C PHE A 89 30.40 -15.25 0.12
N ARG A 90 29.34 -15.69 -0.55
CA ARG A 90 28.96 -17.11 -0.66
C ARG A 90 29.84 -17.90 -1.62
N LYS A 91 30.56 -17.24 -2.51
CA LYS A 91 31.45 -17.87 -3.50
C LYS A 91 32.86 -18.09 -2.94
N ASP A 92 33.28 -17.34 -1.92
CA ASP A 92 34.62 -17.43 -1.35
C ASP A 92 34.77 -18.66 -0.44
N LYS A 93 35.48 -19.68 -0.94
CA LYS A 93 35.74 -20.95 -0.24
C LYS A 93 36.71 -20.81 0.94
N LYS A 94 37.37 -19.66 1.12
CA LYS A 94 38.37 -19.43 2.16
C LYS A 94 37.80 -18.94 3.49
N ILE A 95 36.55 -18.48 3.51
CA ILE A 95 35.94 -17.82 4.67
C ILE A 95 35.09 -18.83 5.47
N THR A 96 35.19 -18.79 6.80
CA THR A 96 34.36 -19.61 7.69
C THR A 96 32.88 -19.15 7.68
N LYS A 97 31.94 -20.05 7.94
CA LYS A 97 30.50 -19.76 7.89
C LYS A 97 30.08 -18.62 8.82
N GLU A 98 30.70 -18.51 9.99
CA GLU A 98 30.43 -17.48 10.99
C GLU A 98 30.78 -16.08 10.47
N ILE A 99 31.93 -15.95 9.81
CA ILE A 99 32.38 -14.67 9.22
C ILE A 99 31.48 -14.27 8.04
N ILE A 100 31.06 -15.24 7.21
CA ILE A 100 30.10 -14.98 6.13
C ILE A 100 28.80 -14.41 6.70
N TYR A 101 28.27 -15.00 7.76
CA TYR A 101 27.04 -14.54 8.41
C TYR A 101 27.15 -13.09 8.94
N GLU A 102 28.27 -12.74 9.57
CA GLU A 102 28.53 -11.37 10.04
C GLU A 102 28.60 -10.36 8.90
N LEU A 103 29.30 -10.70 7.82
CA LEU A 103 29.42 -9.85 6.62
C LEU A 103 28.08 -9.67 5.90
N GLU A 104 27.29 -10.75 5.79
CA GLU A 104 25.95 -10.71 5.21
C GLU A 104 25.01 -9.83 6.01
N ASN A 105 25.00 -9.92 7.34
CA ASN A 105 24.14 -9.09 8.18
C ASN A 105 24.50 -7.61 8.05
N LYS A 106 25.80 -7.27 8.07
CA LYS A 106 26.24 -5.89 7.87
C LYS A 106 25.81 -5.33 6.52
N LYS A 107 25.84 -6.14 5.46
CA LYS A 107 25.35 -5.75 4.14
C LYS A 107 23.84 -5.69 4.06
N GLU A 108 23.13 -6.56 4.76
CA GLU A 108 21.67 -6.50 4.84
C GLU A 108 21.20 -5.19 5.47
N GLU A 109 21.84 -4.75 6.56
CA GLU A 109 21.54 -3.46 7.19
C GLU A 109 21.75 -2.28 6.21
N GLU A 110 22.84 -2.29 5.44
CA GLU A 110 23.12 -1.28 4.41
C GLU A 110 22.06 -1.30 3.29
N ILE A 111 21.69 -2.49 2.80
CA ILE A 111 20.67 -2.69 1.77
C ILE A 111 19.32 -2.16 2.25
N VAL A 112 18.90 -2.49 3.47
CA VAL A 112 17.63 -2.03 4.05
C VAL A 112 17.56 -0.51 4.11
N VAL A 113 18.66 0.16 4.49
CA VAL A 113 18.75 1.63 4.52
C VAL A 113 18.64 2.23 3.12
N LEU A 114 19.36 1.67 2.14
CA LEU A 114 19.33 2.14 0.75
C LEU A 114 17.95 1.96 0.11
N GLN A 115 17.34 0.79 0.32
CA GLN A 115 15.98 0.51 -0.16
C GLN A 115 14.97 1.47 0.47
N LYS A 116 15.05 1.72 1.77
CA LYS A 116 14.17 2.70 2.43
C LYS A 116 14.30 4.09 1.80
N TYR A 117 15.51 4.55 1.54
CA TYR A 117 15.75 5.83 0.88
C TYR A 117 15.10 5.89 -0.51
N LEU A 118 15.30 4.87 -1.34
CA LEU A 118 14.71 4.80 -2.68
C LEU A 118 13.17 4.73 -2.61
N ARG A 119 12.59 4.03 -1.63
CA ARG A 119 11.14 4.02 -1.41
C ARG A 119 10.62 5.40 -1.02
N GLU A 120 11.34 6.15 -0.20
CA GLU A 120 11.01 7.53 0.12
C GLU A 120 11.04 8.44 -1.11
N GLU A 121 11.98 8.25 -2.04
CA GLU A 121 11.99 8.97 -3.32
C GLU A 121 10.74 8.66 -4.16
N VAL A 122 10.34 7.40 -4.26
CA VAL A 122 9.09 7.02 -4.95
C VAL A 122 7.87 7.69 -4.31
N VAL A 123 7.79 7.72 -2.98
CA VAL A 123 6.66 8.38 -2.28
C VAL A 123 6.64 9.90 -2.50
N LYS A 124 7.80 10.55 -2.62
CA LYS A 124 7.87 11.98 -2.99
C LYS A 124 7.25 12.23 -4.37
N LEU A 125 7.36 11.30 -5.31
CA LEU A 125 6.73 11.42 -6.63
C LEU A 125 5.20 11.41 -6.52
N PHE A 126 4.63 10.52 -5.71
CA PHE A 126 3.20 10.52 -5.44
C PHE A 126 2.74 11.85 -4.83
N ASN A 127 3.49 12.39 -3.87
CA ASN A 127 3.14 13.66 -3.26
C ASN A 127 3.20 14.82 -4.26
N LYS A 128 4.26 14.89 -5.06
CA LYS A 128 4.38 15.90 -6.11
C LYS A 128 3.23 15.80 -7.12
N LYS A 129 2.93 14.59 -7.59
CA LYS A 129 1.85 14.38 -8.56
C LYS A 129 0.47 14.70 -7.97
N GLY A 130 0.25 14.42 -6.69
CA GLY A 130 -0.96 14.82 -5.98
C GLY A 130 -1.14 16.33 -5.94
N ASP A 131 -0.09 17.08 -5.64
CA ASP A 131 -0.15 18.55 -5.68
C ASP A 131 -0.38 19.07 -7.11
N GLU A 132 0.29 18.51 -8.12
CA GLU A 132 0.01 18.81 -9.54
C GLU A 132 -1.44 18.51 -9.93
N TRP A 133 -2.00 17.38 -9.49
CA TRP A 133 -3.40 17.04 -9.74
C TRP A 133 -4.36 18.01 -9.07
N ARG A 134 -4.08 18.45 -7.83
CA ARG A 134 -4.90 19.44 -7.12
C ARG A 134 -4.86 20.79 -7.83
N ASP A 135 -3.67 21.28 -8.14
CA ASP A 135 -3.46 22.67 -8.54
C ASP A 135 -3.68 22.88 -10.05
N GLU A 136 -3.36 21.87 -10.87
CA GLU A 136 -3.41 21.99 -12.34
C GLU A 136 -4.52 21.13 -12.97
N LYS A 137 -4.65 19.84 -12.60
CA LYS A 137 -5.62 18.92 -13.22
C LYS A 137 -7.06 19.17 -12.73
N TYR A 138 -7.23 19.50 -11.45
CA TYR A 138 -8.55 19.68 -10.82
C TYR A 138 -8.68 20.95 -9.94
N PRO A 139 -8.26 22.15 -10.41
CA PRO A 139 -8.24 23.38 -9.60
C PRO A 139 -9.63 23.77 -9.06
N ASN A 140 -10.67 23.51 -9.85
CA ASN A 140 -12.04 23.90 -9.52
C ASN A 140 -12.66 23.07 -8.38
N LEU A 141 -12.11 21.88 -8.09
CA LEU A 141 -12.63 21.00 -7.04
C LEU A 141 -12.25 21.45 -5.63
N LYS A 142 -11.22 22.33 -5.51
CA LYS A 142 -10.70 22.85 -4.25
C LYS A 142 -10.45 21.72 -3.24
N LEU A 143 -9.70 20.70 -3.67
CA LEU A 143 -9.26 19.58 -2.83
C LEU A 143 -8.48 20.15 -1.63
N LYS A 144 -8.70 19.62 -0.43
CA LYS A 144 -8.11 20.20 0.79
C LYS A 144 -6.78 19.58 1.14
N ASP A 145 -6.65 18.29 0.89
CA ASP A 145 -5.46 17.54 1.21
C ASP A 145 -4.33 17.78 0.18
N VAL A 146 -3.14 17.31 0.54
CA VAL A 146 -1.90 17.46 -0.24
C VAL A 146 -1.36 16.08 -0.63
N GLY A 147 -0.60 16.04 -1.72
CA GLY A 147 -0.03 14.79 -2.20
C GLY A 147 -1.05 13.69 -2.48
N TYR A 148 -0.69 12.42 -2.24
CA TYR A 148 -1.58 11.30 -2.55
C TYR A 148 -2.90 11.33 -1.73
N LYS A 149 -2.94 12.08 -0.62
CA LYS A 149 -4.11 12.16 0.27
C LYS A 149 -5.31 12.86 -0.37
N ILE A 150 -5.12 13.55 -1.49
CA ILE A 150 -6.26 14.06 -2.28
C ILE A 150 -7.22 12.94 -2.74
N LEU A 151 -6.72 11.69 -2.80
CA LEU A 151 -7.51 10.52 -3.18
C LEU A 151 -8.26 9.89 -1.99
N THR A 152 -7.97 10.32 -0.76
CA THR A 152 -8.54 9.75 0.46
C THR A 152 -9.54 10.67 1.14
N GLU A 153 -9.65 11.94 0.73
CA GLU A 153 -10.66 12.85 1.21
C GLU A 153 -12.02 12.69 0.50
N ALA A 154 -13.11 13.12 1.15
CA ALA A 154 -14.46 13.00 0.61
C ALA A 154 -14.67 13.68 -0.75
N ARG A 155 -13.89 14.72 -1.05
CA ARG A 155 -13.98 15.46 -2.33
C ARG A 155 -13.50 14.65 -3.52
N VAL A 156 -12.79 13.54 -3.31
CA VAL A 156 -12.44 12.60 -4.38
C VAL A 156 -13.69 12.10 -5.15
N LEU A 157 -14.86 12.08 -4.51
CA LEU A 157 -16.12 11.74 -5.18
C LEU A 157 -16.44 12.70 -6.34
N GLU A 158 -16.03 13.97 -6.25
CA GLU A 158 -16.21 14.92 -7.35
C GLU A 158 -15.31 14.58 -8.54
N ILE A 159 -14.09 14.10 -8.30
CA ILE A 159 -13.22 13.56 -9.35
C ILE A 159 -13.89 12.35 -10.01
N LEU A 160 -14.46 11.45 -9.22
CA LEU A 160 -15.19 10.28 -9.74
C LEU A 160 -16.40 10.69 -10.59
N LYS A 161 -17.16 11.72 -10.20
CA LYS A 161 -18.30 12.23 -10.98
C LYS A 161 -17.88 12.83 -12.32
N LEU A 162 -16.73 13.50 -12.37
CA LEU A 162 -16.17 14.04 -13.61
C LEU A 162 -15.75 12.92 -14.57
N LYS A 163 -15.18 11.83 -14.03
CA LYS A 163 -14.71 10.69 -14.82
C LYS A 163 -15.79 9.72 -15.23
N ASN A 164 -16.84 9.56 -14.42
CA ASN A 164 -17.90 8.55 -14.60
C ASN A 164 -19.24 9.27 -14.69
N THR A 165 -19.41 10.05 -15.77
CA THR A 165 -20.58 10.92 -15.94
C THR A 165 -21.91 10.17 -16.03
N ASP A 166 -21.87 8.91 -16.48
CA ASP A 166 -22.96 7.95 -16.55
C ASP A 166 -23.37 7.38 -15.17
N LYS A 167 -22.49 7.46 -14.17
CA LYS A 167 -22.69 6.89 -12.82
C LYS A 167 -22.82 7.94 -11.72
N LYS A 168 -23.09 9.20 -12.08
CA LYS A 168 -23.21 10.32 -11.12
C LYS A 168 -24.22 10.03 -10.01
N GLU A 169 -25.40 9.51 -10.35
CA GLU A 169 -26.45 9.18 -9.37
C GLU A 169 -25.96 8.16 -8.34
N ILE A 170 -25.17 7.17 -8.76
CA ILE A 170 -24.58 6.17 -7.86
C ILE A 170 -23.60 6.84 -6.91
N ILE A 171 -22.71 7.68 -7.41
CA ILE A 171 -21.71 8.38 -6.61
C ILE A 171 -22.37 9.33 -5.61
N GLU A 172 -23.46 9.99 -5.99
CA GLU A 172 -24.20 10.92 -5.13
C GLU A 172 -24.84 10.24 -3.92
N LYS A 173 -25.26 8.96 -4.04
CA LYS A 173 -25.75 8.17 -2.89
C LYS A 173 -24.72 8.09 -1.78
N PHE A 174 -23.43 8.13 -2.12
CA PHE A 174 -22.33 8.07 -1.17
C PHE A 174 -21.83 9.44 -0.68
N GLY A 175 -22.37 10.55 -1.20
CA GLY A 175 -21.89 11.91 -0.86
C GLY A 175 -21.99 12.25 0.63
N LYS A 176 -23.04 11.78 1.31
CA LYS A 176 -23.20 11.91 2.77
C LYS A 176 -22.75 10.67 3.56
N PHE A 177 -22.25 9.66 2.85
CA PHE A 177 -21.90 8.35 3.42
C PHE A 177 -20.45 7.95 3.10
N PHE A 178 -19.57 8.95 2.95
CA PHE A 178 -18.17 8.72 2.61
C PHE A 178 -17.41 7.90 3.66
N THR A 179 -17.84 7.93 4.92
CA THR A 179 -17.25 7.10 6.00
C THR A 179 -17.38 5.60 5.75
N TYR A 180 -18.30 5.17 4.88
CA TYR A 180 -18.40 3.77 4.44
C TYR A 180 -17.10 3.27 3.76
N PHE A 181 -16.33 4.17 3.17
CA PHE A 181 -15.04 3.87 2.53
C PHE A 181 -13.87 3.80 3.51
N SER A 182 -14.03 4.01 4.81
CA SER A 182 -12.89 4.15 5.74
C SER A 182 -11.90 2.98 5.68
N GLY A 183 -12.40 1.74 5.68
CA GLY A 183 -11.54 0.55 5.55
C GLY A 183 -10.90 0.42 4.17
N PHE A 184 -11.62 0.82 3.12
CA PHE A 184 -11.09 0.83 1.75
C PHE A 184 -9.98 1.87 1.58
N ILE A 185 -10.20 3.09 2.10
CA ILE A 185 -9.22 4.18 2.11
C ILE A 185 -7.97 3.74 2.86
N GLN A 186 -8.10 3.14 4.04
CA GLN A 186 -6.94 2.63 4.79
C GLN A 186 -6.14 1.59 3.99
N ASN A 187 -6.83 0.73 3.23
CA ASN A 187 -6.19 -0.23 2.34
C ASN A 187 -5.46 0.45 1.18
N ARG A 188 -6.02 1.52 0.61
CA ARG A 188 -5.40 2.30 -0.49
C ARG A 188 -4.25 3.17 -0.02
N GLU A 189 -4.29 3.70 1.20
CA GLU A 189 -3.16 4.41 1.79
C GLU A 189 -1.90 3.56 1.87
N ASN A 190 -2.04 2.24 2.09
CA ASN A 190 -0.91 1.32 2.10
C ASN A 190 -0.14 1.30 0.77
N TYR A 191 -0.78 1.61 -0.36
CA TYR A 191 -0.11 1.68 -1.67
C TYR A 191 0.99 2.74 -1.70
N TYR A 192 0.80 3.83 -0.94
CA TYR A 192 1.66 5.00 -0.92
C TYR A 192 2.63 5.03 0.25
N SER A 193 2.74 3.94 1.01
CA SER A 193 3.67 3.83 2.14
C SER A 193 5.13 3.67 1.68
N ASN A 194 6.08 4.25 2.39
CA ASN A 194 7.52 4.01 2.21
C ASN A 194 8.04 2.84 3.08
N GLU A 195 7.17 2.19 3.86
CA GLU A 195 7.53 1.04 4.69
C GLU A 195 7.76 -0.21 3.84
N ASP A 196 8.51 -1.17 4.40
CA ASP A 196 8.68 -2.50 3.79
C ASP A 196 7.41 -3.33 3.98
N LYS A 197 6.40 -2.98 3.18
CA LYS A 197 5.09 -3.63 3.13
C LYS A 197 4.86 -4.15 1.73
N SER A 198 4.48 -5.42 1.60
CA SER A 198 4.18 -6.05 0.30
C SER A 198 3.04 -5.38 -0.47
N THR A 199 2.19 -4.63 0.23
CA THR A 199 1.08 -3.85 -0.35
C THR A 199 1.50 -2.48 -0.86
N SER A 200 2.72 -2.01 -0.57
CA SER A 200 3.23 -0.72 -1.06
C SER A 200 3.75 -0.81 -2.49
N VAL A 201 3.41 0.18 -3.31
CA VAL A 201 3.93 0.33 -4.67
C VAL A 201 5.43 0.63 -4.62
N ALA A 202 5.87 1.48 -3.69
CA ALA A 202 7.30 1.78 -3.52
C ALA A 202 8.09 0.52 -3.17
N ASN A 203 7.54 -0.35 -2.32
CA ASN A 203 8.15 -1.64 -2.02
C ASN A 203 8.23 -2.55 -3.25
N ARG A 204 7.14 -2.65 -4.03
CA ARG A 204 7.13 -3.42 -5.28
C ARG A 204 8.18 -2.91 -6.28
N VAL A 205 8.35 -1.59 -6.40
CA VAL A 205 9.35 -0.98 -7.29
C VAL A 205 10.77 -1.29 -6.82
N VAL A 206 11.08 -1.05 -5.53
CA VAL A 206 12.45 -1.06 -5.02
C VAL A 206 12.89 -2.44 -4.52
N ASN A 207 12.10 -3.09 -3.67
CA ASN A 207 12.50 -4.32 -2.99
C ASN A 207 12.31 -5.55 -3.87
N GLU A 208 11.38 -5.49 -4.83
CA GLU A 208 11.10 -6.61 -5.73
C GLU A 208 11.63 -6.37 -7.14
N ASN A 209 11.09 -5.38 -7.86
CA ASN A 209 11.35 -5.23 -9.29
C ASN A 209 12.77 -4.73 -9.59
N LEU A 210 13.29 -3.75 -8.84
CA LEU A 210 14.65 -3.25 -9.02
C LEU A 210 15.68 -4.34 -8.69
N VAL A 211 15.50 -5.10 -7.62
CA VAL A 211 16.39 -6.22 -7.29
C VAL A 211 16.42 -7.26 -8.42
N ARG A 212 15.25 -7.63 -8.96
CA ARG A 212 15.16 -8.54 -10.12
C ARG A 212 15.83 -7.95 -11.37
N PHE A 213 15.67 -6.65 -11.60
CA PHE A 213 16.31 -5.96 -12.73
C PHE A 213 17.84 -6.00 -12.61
N LEU A 214 18.40 -5.70 -11.44
CA LEU A 214 19.85 -5.76 -11.18
C LEU A 214 20.38 -7.18 -11.34
N ASP A 215 19.64 -8.19 -10.86
CA ASP A 215 19.98 -9.60 -11.09
C ASP A 215 20.02 -9.96 -12.57
N ASN A 216 19.07 -9.46 -13.36
CA ASN A 216 19.02 -9.69 -14.80
C ASN A 216 20.16 -8.97 -15.54
N LYS A 217 20.48 -7.74 -15.14
CA LYS A 217 21.61 -6.97 -15.67
C LYS A 217 22.92 -7.73 -15.46
N GLN A 218 23.16 -8.23 -14.24
CA GLN A 218 24.35 -9.04 -13.95
C GLN A 218 24.44 -10.28 -14.85
N LYS A 219 23.33 -11.04 -14.98
CA LYS A 219 23.31 -12.23 -15.84
C LYS A 219 23.56 -11.90 -17.31
N PHE A 220 23.11 -10.73 -17.77
CA PHE A 220 23.35 -10.28 -19.13
C PHE A 220 24.82 -9.93 -19.37
N GLU A 221 25.50 -9.34 -18.39
CA GLU A 221 26.93 -9.00 -18.47
C GLU A 221 27.85 -10.23 -18.35
N GLU A 222 27.36 -11.33 -17.76
CA GLU A 222 28.08 -12.61 -17.66
C GLU A 222 27.99 -13.47 -18.94
N VAL A 223 27.08 -13.15 -19.88
CA VAL A 223 26.87 -13.84 -21.17
C VAL A 223 27.76 -13.24 -22.25
#